data_AF-X1UII9-F1
#
_entry.id   AF-X1UII9-F1
#
_cell.length_a   1.000
_cell.length_b   1.000
_cell.length_c   1.000
_cell.angle_alpha   90.00
_cell.angle_beta   90.00
_cell.angle_gamma   90.00
#
_symmetry.space_group_name_H-M   'P 1'
#
loop_
_entity.id
_entity.type
_entity.pdbx_description
1 polymer ?
#
loop_
_entity_poly.entity_id
_entity_poly.type
_entity_poly.pdbx_seq_one_letter_code
_entity_poly.pdbx_strand_id
1 'polypeptide(L)' 'VELHDTPQSLAQRVHAREHQIYPMAVRWFAEGRLTLDDRGASLDGQLLAASGHLIRY' A
#
# COMPACT_ATOMS: atom_id res chain seq x y z
N VAL A 1 7.36 12.42 9.15
CA VAL A 1 8.32 12.21 10.25
C VAL A 1 8.04 13.27 11.27
N GLU A 2 7.79 12.87 12.51
CA GLU A 2 7.48 13.76 13.63
C GLU A 2 8.77 14.25 14.28
N LEU A 3 8.72 15.40 14.96
CA LEU A 3 9.90 16.10 15.47
C LEU A 3 10.73 15.29 16.49
N HIS A 4 10.14 14.24 17.06
CA HIS A 4 10.77 13.33 18.02
C HIS A 4 10.76 11.86 17.56
N ASP A 5 10.55 11.60 16.26
CA ASP A 5 10.65 10.25 15.74
C ASP A 5 12.07 9.72 15.91
N THR A 6 12.22 8.64 16.67
CA THR A 6 13.40 7.79 16.62
C THR A 6 13.23 6.78 15.48
N PRO A 7 14.31 6.20 14.94
CA PRO A 7 14.20 5.11 13.98
C PRO A 7 13.26 3.99 14.46
N GLN A 8 13.28 3.70 15.76
CA GLN A 8 12.42 2.70 16.40
C GLN A 8 10.95 3.12 16.42
N SER A 9 10.62 4.35 16.81
CA SER A 9 9.21 4.82 16.84
C SER A 9 8.63 4.93 15.43
N LEU A 10 9.44 5.37 14.47
CA LEU A 10 9.07 5.42 13.06
C LEU A 10 8.80 4.02 12.51
N ALA A 11 9.70 3.07 12.78
CA ALA A 11 9.55 1.68 12.34
C ALA A 11 8.27 1.04 12.91
N GLN A 12 7.96 1.25 14.19
CA GLN A 12 6.72 0.73 14.79
C GLN A 12 5.46 1.29 14.11
N ARG A 13 5.44 2.59 13.78
CA ARG A 13 4.32 3.22 13.07
C ARG A 13 4.18 2.72 11.64
N VAL A 14 5.29 2.54 10.93
CA VAL A 14 5.28 1.96 9.58
C VAL A 14 4.77 0.51 9.64
N HIS A 15 5.27 -0.28 10.59
CA HIS A 15 4.89 -1.68 10.75
C HIS A 15 3.40 -1.86 11.05
N ALA A 16 2.80 -0.98 11.85
CA ALA A 16 1.36 -0.97 12.07
C ALA A 16 0.56 -0.73 10.78
N ARG A 17 1.06 0.13 9.88
CA ARG A 17 0.43 0.38 8.57
C ARG A 17 0.64 -0.78 7.62
N GLU A 18 1.83 -1.39 7.61
CA GLU A 18 2.14 -2.58 6.80
C GLU A 18 1.14 -3.72 7.04
N HIS A 19 0.82 -3.99 8.31
CA HIS A 19 -0.18 -5.00 8.68
C HIS A 19 -1.59 -4.74 8.17
N GLN A 20 -1.90 -3.51 7.76
CA GLN A 20 -3.18 -3.16 7.15
C GLN A 20 -3.10 -3.25 5.63
N ILE A 21 -2.08 -2.63 5.03
CA ILE A 21 -1.97 -2.51 3.58
C ILE A 21 -1.61 -3.83 2.89
N TYR A 22 -0.79 -4.70 3.52
CA TYR A 22 -0.38 -5.96 2.91
C TYR A 22 -1.56 -6.93 2.74
N PRO A 23 -2.35 -7.25 3.78
CA PRO A 23 -3.52 -8.11 3.62
C PRO A 23 -4.55 -7.54 2.63
N MET A 24 -4.71 -6.21 2.58
CA MET A 24 -5.60 -5.57 1.62
C MET A 24 -5.15 -5.78 0.17
N ALA A 25 -3.86 -5.56 -0.13
CA ALA A 25 -3.31 -5.79 -1.46
C ALA A 25 -3.42 -7.26 -1.89
N VAL A 26 -3.12 -8.20 -0.97
CA VAL A 26 -3.29 -9.64 -1.20
C VAL A 26 -4.74 -9.98 -1.51
N ARG A 27 -5.68 -9.40 -0.76
CA ARG A 27 -7.11 -9.59 -1.00
C ARG A 27 -7.54 -9.06 -2.37
N TRP A 28 -7.12 -7.85 -2.76
CA TRP A 28 -7.46 -7.31 -4.08
C TRP A 28 -6.88 -8.16 -5.21
N PHE A 29 -5.68 -8.70 -5.03
CA PHE A 29 -5.08 -9.61 -5.99
C PHE A 29 -5.87 -10.92 -6.09
N ALA A 30 -6.25 -11.52 -4.95
CA ALA A 30 -7.07 -12.74 -4.92
C ALA A 30 -8.48 -12.53 -5.50
N GLU A 31 -9.05 -11.33 -5.36
CA GLU A 31 -10.33 -10.93 -5.97
C GLU A 31 -10.19 -10.58 -7.47
N GLY A 32 -8.98 -10.60 -8.04
CA GLY A 32 -8.72 -10.21 -9.43
C GLY A 32 -8.87 -8.70 -9.70
N ARG A 33 -9.00 -7.90 -8.64
CA ARG A 33 -9.16 -6.44 -8.71
C ARG A 33 -7.82 -5.74 -8.92
N LEU A 34 -6.76 -6.26 -8.31
CA LEU A 34 -5.40 -5.77 -8.49
C LEU A 34 -4.68 -6.66 -9.51
N THR A 35 -4.25 -6.07 -10.62
CA THR A 35 -3.46 -6.72 -11.67
C THR A 35 -2.14 -6.00 -11.88
N LEU A 36 -1.14 -6.74 -12.35
CA LEU A 36 0.17 -6.20 -12.72
C LEU A 36 0.47 -6.64 -14.15
N ASP A 37 0.68 -5.68 -15.04
CA ASP A 37 1.04 -5.91 -16.44
C ASP A 37 2.27 -5.07 -16.83
N ASP A 38 2.69 -5.15 -18.09
CA ASP A 38 3.86 -4.43 -18.61
C ASP A 38 3.75 -2.89 -18.49
N ARG A 39 2.54 -2.35 -18.33
CA ARG A 39 2.27 -0.91 -18.16
C ARG A 39 2.25 -0.51 -16.68
N GLY A 40 2.10 -1.46 -15.77
CA GLY A 40 2.17 -1.24 -14.33
C GLY A 40 1.04 -1.93 -13.56
N ALA A 41 0.85 -1.50 -12.31
CA ALA A 41 -0.20 -2.02 -11.45
C ALA A 41 -1.52 -1.32 -11.75
N SER A 42 -2.59 -2.09 -11.94
CA SER A 42 -3.95 -1.58 -12.13
C SER A 42 -4.87 -2.08 -11.03
N LEU A 43 -5.72 -1.22 -10.49
CA LEU A 43 -6.74 -1.56 -9.49
C LEU A 43 -8.12 -1.25 -10.05
N ASP A 44 -9.00 -2.24 -10.09
CA ASP A 44 -10.35 -2.14 -10.66
C ASP A 44 -10.36 -1.61 -12.10
N GLY A 45 -9.33 -1.98 -12.89
CA GLY A 45 -9.16 -1.52 -14.27
C GLY A 45 -8.53 -0.12 -14.41
N GLN A 46 -8.19 0.55 -13.31
CA GLN A 46 -7.53 1.85 -13.33
C GLN A 46 -6.03 1.71 -13.04
N LEU A 47 -5.20 2.17 -13.98
CA LEU A 47 -3.75 2.18 -13.80
C LEU A 47 -3.37 3.08 -12.61
N LEU A 48 -2.58 2.53 -11.69
CA LEU A 48 -2.08 3.25 -10.53
C LEU A 48 -0.92 4.16 -10.94
N ALA A 49 -0.85 5.33 -10.31
CA ALA A 49 0.32 6.19 -10.42
C ALA A 49 1.56 5.49 -9.85
N ALA A 50 2.76 5.99 -10.15
CA ALA A 50 4.00 5.48 -9.56
C ALA A 50 4.01 5.51 -8.02
N SER A 51 3.21 6.39 -7.40
CA SER A 51 3.00 6.45 -5.95
C SER A 51 1.99 5.43 -5.41
N GLY A 52 1.38 4.61 -6.27
CA GLY A 52 0.35 3.63 -5.91
C GLY A 52 -1.02 4.26 -5.62
N HIS A 53 -1.83 3.51 -4.85
CA HIS A 53 -3.16 3.93 -4.42
C HIS A 53 -3.09 4.64 -3.04
N LEU A 54 -3.71 5.81 -2.93
CA LEU A 54 -3.82 6.54 -1.67
C LEU A 54 -4.92 5.94 -0.79
N ILE A 55 -4.51 5.24 0.27
CA ILE A 55 -5.43 4.75 1.31
C ILE A 55 -5.71 5.91 2.27
N ARG A 56 -6.93 6.47 2.20
CA ARG A 56 -7.41 7.45 3.17
C ARG A 56 -8.14 6.72 4.30
N TYR A 57 -7.80 7.07 5.53
CA TYR A 57 -8.47 6.63 6.76
C TYR A 57 -9.30 7.79 7.33
#